data_AF-A0A1E5RHJ6-F1
#
_entry.id   AF-A0A1E5RHJ6-F1
#
_cell.length_a   1.000
_cell.length_b   1.000
_cell.length_c   1.000
_cell.angle_alpha   90.00
_cell.angle_beta   90.00
_cell.angle_gamma   90.00
#
_symmetry.space_group_name_H-M   'P 1'
#
loop_
_entity.id
_entity.type
_entity.pdbx_description
1 polymer ?
#
loop_
_entity_poly.entity_id
_entity_poly.type
_entity_poly.pdbx_seq_one_letter_code
_entity_poly.pdbx_strand_id
1 'polypeptide(L)'
;MKSSNTQLNSFALLQGEMSRLEERVLHNYLPVQLQFTQALSQEHQAACDLLLAEHEQRLADIQLLNKQYDELKQNIETQRLQKLKKLGLLDSLKLKLQTYTTKHQQLKQELVKKNEVYASLTNDIQNLNTTINFQEIKDLNEVELLEAILGFKIQAYADESHAVKFVFDPNGYITINTKENLIVDIQCLKVSHGKAAITKNELQVLLANNNYKEFIIESRKYVLGQ
;
A
#
# COMPACT_ATOMS: atom_id res chain seq x y z
N MET A 1 -98.20 34.49 105.79
CA MET A 1 -97.29 35.24 104.90
C MET A 1 -95.82 35.05 105.31
N LYS A 2 -95.20 33.87 105.10
CA LYS A 2 -93.77 33.61 105.41
C LYS A 2 -92.99 32.94 104.26
N SER A 3 -93.57 32.90 103.05
CA SER A 3 -93.01 32.16 101.90
C SER A 3 -92.17 33.02 100.94
N SER A 4 -92.34 34.34 100.91
CA SER A 4 -91.69 35.20 99.91
C SER A 4 -90.26 35.60 100.28
N ASN A 5 -89.93 35.70 101.58
CA ASN A 5 -88.60 36.12 102.03
C ASN A 5 -87.54 35.01 101.89
N THR A 6 -87.95 33.74 102.00
CA THR A 6 -87.07 32.58 101.80
C THR A 6 -86.74 32.37 100.31
N GLN A 7 -87.70 32.65 99.42
CA GLN A 7 -87.52 32.56 97.96
C GLN A 7 -86.64 33.70 97.41
N LEU A 8 -86.79 34.92 97.93
CA LEU A 8 -85.93 36.06 97.59
C LEU A 8 -84.48 35.87 98.04
N ASN A 9 -84.25 35.32 99.24
CA ASN A 9 -82.90 35.00 99.71
C ASN A 9 -82.26 33.86 98.91
N SER A 10 -83.02 32.83 98.50
CA SER A 10 -82.49 31.78 97.62
C SER A 10 -82.15 32.30 96.22
N PHE A 11 -82.92 33.26 95.69
CA PHE A 11 -82.64 33.84 94.38
C PHE A 11 -81.37 34.71 94.40
N ALA A 12 -81.18 35.53 95.43
CA ALA A 12 -79.96 36.34 95.60
C ALA A 12 -78.71 35.46 95.80
N LEU A 13 -78.83 34.34 96.53
CA LEU A 13 -77.76 33.35 96.69
C LEU A 13 -77.41 32.68 95.35
N LEU A 14 -78.40 32.20 94.60
CA LEU A 14 -78.20 31.60 93.28
C LEU A 14 -77.59 32.59 92.28
N GLN A 15 -78.00 33.85 92.33
CA GLN A 15 -77.45 34.89 91.46
C GLN A 15 -75.99 35.19 91.82
N GLY A 16 -75.64 35.22 93.11
CA GLY A 16 -74.25 35.35 93.56
C GLY A 16 -73.38 34.13 93.23
N GLU A 17 -73.93 32.92 93.28
CA GLU A 17 -73.24 31.70 92.86
C GLU A 17 -73.03 31.64 91.34
N MET A 18 -74.02 32.09 90.56
CA MET A 18 -73.90 32.22 89.12
C MET A 18 -72.83 33.25 88.73
N SER A 19 -72.79 34.43 89.36
CA SER A 19 -71.74 35.41 89.09
C SER A 19 -70.34 34.88 89.45
N ARG A 20 -70.20 34.15 90.56
CA ARG A 20 -68.93 33.50 90.92
C ARG A 20 -68.55 32.38 89.95
N LEU A 21 -69.53 31.67 89.40
CA LEU A 21 -69.28 30.64 88.39
C LEU A 21 -68.84 31.26 87.06
N GLU A 22 -69.51 32.32 86.61
CA GLU A 22 -69.14 33.12 85.44
C GLU A 22 -67.72 33.67 85.59
N GLU A 23 -67.40 34.24 86.75
CA GLU A 23 -66.07 34.75 87.08
C GLU A 23 -65.02 33.62 87.07
N ARG A 24 -65.34 32.43 87.62
CA ARG A 24 -64.45 31.27 87.55
C ARG A 24 -64.25 30.76 86.12
N VAL A 25 -65.28 30.79 85.27
CA VAL A 25 -65.19 30.39 83.86
C VAL A 25 -64.32 31.38 83.09
N LEU A 26 -64.55 32.68 83.26
CA LEU A 26 -63.80 33.76 82.63
C LEU A 26 -62.33 33.81 83.07
N HIS A 27 -62.04 33.60 84.37
CA HIS A 27 -60.68 33.74 84.89
C HIS A 27 -59.87 32.45 84.89
N ASN A 28 -60.51 31.27 84.92
CA ASN A 28 -59.77 30.00 84.99
C ASN A 28 -59.91 29.12 83.75
N TYR A 29 -61.10 29.03 83.14
CA TYR A 29 -61.34 28.07 82.05
C TYR A 29 -61.10 28.67 80.66
N LEU A 30 -61.60 29.87 80.40
CA LEU A 30 -61.45 30.53 79.11
C LEU A 30 -59.98 30.81 78.75
N PRO A 31 -59.11 31.29 79.68
CA PRO A 31 -57.71 31.52 79.37
C PRO A 31 -56.95 30.22 79.09
N VAL A 32 -57.25 29.14 79.82
CA VAL A 32 -56.64 27.82 79.61
C VAL A 32 -57.08 27.24 78.26
N GLN A 33 -58.36 27.37 77.89
CA GLN A 33 -58.86 26.91 76.60
C GLN A 33 -58.25 27.71 75.44
N LEU A 34 -58.09 29.03 75.59
CA LEU A 34 -57.43 29.89 74.60
C LEU A 34 -55.93 29.58 74.47
N GLN A 35 -55.23 29.34 75.58
CA GLN A 35 -53.82 28.94 75.56
C GLN A 35 -53.65 27.56 74.89
N PHE A 36 -54.55 26.62 75.17
CA PHE A 36 -54.52 25.30 74.55
C PHE A 36 -54.77 25.38 73.04
N THR A 37 -55.76 26.13 72.58
CA THR A 37 -56.02 26.29 71.14
C THR A 37 -54.89 27.04 70.43
N GLN A 38 -54.27 28.03 71.08
CA GLN A 38 -53.08 28.71 70.55
C GLN A 38 -51.88 27.77 70.44
N ALA A 39 -51.61 26.97 71.47
CA ALA A 39 -50.54 25.98 71.45
C ALA A 39 -50.75 24.95 70.33
N LEU A 40 -51.97 24.42 70.19
CA LEU A 40 -52.32 23.47 69.14
C LEU A 40 -52.18 24.10 67.74
N SER A 41 -52.58 25.37 67.59
CA SER A 41 -52.43 26.10 66.32
C SER A 41 -50.96 26.33 65.97
N GLN A 42 -50.10 26.61 66.95
CA GLN A 42 -48.66 26.78 66.75
C GLN A 42 -47.98 25.46 66.39
N GLU A 43 -48.37 24.36 67.04
CA GLU A 43 -47.86 23.03 66.72
C GLU A 43 -48.26 22.59 65.30
N HIS A 44 -49.52 22.85 64.91
CA HIS A 44 -49.97 22.59 63.55
C HIS A 44 -49.23 23.43 62.52
N GLN A 45 -49.00 24.73 62.79
CA GLN A 45 -48.23 25.59 61.89
C GLN A 45 -46.79 25.09 61.75
N ALA A 46 -46.13 24.74 62.86
CA ALA A 46 -44.78 24.20 62.84
C ALA A 46 -44.69 22.88 62.06
N ALA A 47 -45.69 22.00 62.16
CA ALA A 47 -45.76 20.77 61.37
C ALA A 47 -45.97 21.05 59.88
N CYS A 48 -46.83 22.01 59.53
CA CYS A 48 -47.02 22.45 58.14
C CYS A 48 -45.76 23.08 57.55
N ASP A 49 -45.04 23.91 58.31
CA ASP A 49 -43.79 24.54 57.87
C ASP A 49 -42.68 23.49 57.65
N LEU A 50 -42.59 22.47 58.51
CA LEU A 50 -41.69 21.33 58.34
C LEU A 50 -41.99 20.54 57.06
N LEU A 51 -43.27 20.26 56.79
CA LEU A 51 -43.68 19.55 55.57
C LEU A 51 -43.38 20.38 54.32
N LEU A 52 -43.62 21.69 54.35
CA LEU A 52 -43.28 22.58 53.23
C LEU A 52 -41.78 22.56 52.95
N ALA A 53 -40.94 22.68 53.98
CA ALA A 53 -39.48 22.60 53.82
C ALA A 53 -39.02 21.26 53.24
N GLU A 54 -39.62 20.14 53.67
CA GLU A 54 -39.32 18.81 53.11
C GLU A 54 -39.75 18.70 51.64
N HIS A 55 -40.92 19.24 51.28
CA HIS A 55 -41.40 19.26 49.89
C HIS A 55 -40.52 20.13 48.99
N GLU A 56 -40.09 21.29 49.46
CA GLU A 56 -39.16 22.16 48.73
C GLU A 56 -37.81 21.47 48.49
N GLN A 57 -37.27 20.79 49.51
CA GLN A 57 -36.04 20.00 49.36
C GLN A 57 -36.21 18.86 48.34
N ARG A 58 -37.29 18.08 48.43
CA ARG A 58 -37.56 17.01 47.47
C ARG A 58 -37.71 17.54 46.04
N LEU A 59 -38.32 18.72 45.87
CA LEU A 59 -38.49 19.34 44.56
C LEU A 59 -37.13 19.80 43.99
N ALA A 60 -36.23 20.33 44.82
CA ALA A 60 -34.86 20.64 44.42
C ALA A 60 -34.08 19.38 44.02
N ASP A 61 -34.21 18.29 44.77
CA ASP A 61 -33.56 17.01 44.43
C ASP A 61 -34.07 16.43 43.11
N ILE A 62 -35.39 16.49 42.86
CA ILE A 62 -36.00 16.06 41.59
C ILE A 62 -35.49 16.91 40.41
N GLN A 63 -35.38 18.23 40.59
CA GLN A 63 -34.83 19.11 39.55
C GLN A 63 -33.37 18.78 39.23
N LEU A 64 -32.56 18.51 40.25
CA LEU A 64 -31.17 18.10 40.08
C LEU A 64 -31.08 16.76 39.34
N LEU A 65 -31.90 15.78 39.74
CA LEU A 65 -31.94 14.46 39.11
C LEU A 65 -32.38 14.54 37.64
N ASN A 66 -33.38 15.35 37.32
CA ASN A 66 -33.82 15.59 35.95
C ASN A 66 -32.69 16.18 35.09
N LYS A 67 -31.95 17.15 35.64
CA LYS A 67 -30.79 17.72 34.95
C LYS A 67 -29.71 16.67 34.67
N GLN A 68 -29.37 15.84 35.66
CA GLN A 68 -28.41 14.75 35.50
C GLN A 68 -28.88 13.73 34.46
N TYR A 69 -30.18 13.43 34.45
CA TYR A 69 -30.77 12.52 33.47
C TYR A 69 -30.68 13.06 32.05
N ASP A 70 -30.96 14.35 31.84
CA ASP A 70 -30.84 14.99 30.53
C ASP A 70 -29.39 15.03 30.03
N GLU A 71 -28.44 15.35 30.93
CA GLU A 71 -27.00 15.29 30.62
C GLU A 71 -26.56 13.87 30.23
N LEU A 72 -27.01 12.86 30.97
CA LEU A 72 -26.71 11.46 30.67
C LEU A 72 -27.29 11.04 29.31
N LYS A 73 -28.54 11.45 29.01
CA LYS A 73 -29.20 11.18 27.74
C LYS A 73 -28.43 11.79 26.56
N GLN A 74 -27.95 13.03 26.70
CA GLN A 74 -27.11 13.67 25.68
C GLN A 74 -25.76 12.97 25.50
N ASN A 75 -25.13 12.53 26.60
CA ASN A 75 -23.88 11.79 26.56
C ASN A 75 -24.03 10.44 25.83
N ILE A 76 -25.12 9.70 26.11
CA ILE A 76 -25.43 8.43 25.43
C ILE A 76 -25.59 8.66 23.92
N GLU A 77 -26.35 9.67 23.51
CA GLU A 77 -26.56 9.94 22.09
C GLU A 77 -25.26 10.37 21.39
N THR A 78 -24.43 11.16 22.06
CA THR A 78 -23.09 11.53 21.56
C THR A 78 -22.21 10.30 21.36
N GLN A 79 -22.18 9.38 22.33
CA GLN A 79 -21.41 8.13 22.22
C GLN A 79 -21.96 7.23 21.10
N ARG A 80 -23.28 7.16 20.93
CA ARG A 80 -23.93 6.43 19.84
C ARG A 80 -23.50 6.95 18.47
N LEU A 81 -23.52 8.26 18.28
CA LEU A 81 -23.09 8.90 17.04
C LEU A 81 -21.59 8.68 16.76
N GLN A 82 -20.74 8.78 17.79
CA GLN A 82 -19.31 8.49 17.64
C GLN A 82 -19.06 7.01 17.27
N LYS A 83 -19.81 6.08 17.86
CA LYS A 83 -19.73 4.65 17.52
C LYS A 83 -20.11 4.40 16.06
N LEU A 84 -21.19 5.01 15.56
CA LEU A 84 -21.60 4.90 14.16
C LEU A 84 -20.52 5.43 13.21
N LYS A 85 -19.90 6.58 13.52
CA LYS A 85 -18.78 7.12 12.73
C LYS A 85 -17.58 6.15 12.70
N LYS A 86 -17.22 5.58 13.86
CA LYS A 86 -16.12 4.60 13.96
C LYS A 86 -16.41 3.32 13.17
N LEU A 87 -17.65 2.83 13.20
CA LEU A 87 -18.06 1.66 12.40
C LEU A 87 -17.95 1.94 10.89
N GLY A 88 -18.43 3.09 10.42
CA GLY A 88 -18.27 3.47 9.01
C GLY A 88 -16.81 3.56 8.57
N LEU A 89 -15.93 4.09 9.43
CA LEU A 89 -14.49 4.10 9.16
C LEU A 89 -13.91 2.67 9.09
N LEU A 90 -14.31 1.80 10.02
CA LEU A 90 -13.85 0.41 10.05
C LEU A 90 -14.26 -0.34 8.78
N ASP A 91 -15.48 -0.15 8.30
CA ASP A 91 -15.96 -0.78 7.07
C ASP A 91 -15.20 -0.26 5.83
N SER A 92 -14.92 1.04 5.77
CA SER A 92 -14.06 1.62 4.72
C SER A 92 -12.65 1.03 4.73
N LEU A 93 -12.06 0.85 5.91
CA LEU A 93 -10.74 0.25 6.07
C LEU A 93 -10.73 -1.23 5.67
N LYS A 94 -11.78 -2.00 6.04
CA LYS A 94 -11.94 -3.40 5.61
C LYS A 94 -12.03 -3.51 4.09
N LEU A 95 -12.80 -2.63 3.43
CA LEU A 95 -12.91 -2.60 1.98
C LEU A 95 -11.55 -2.31 1.33
N LYS A 96 -10.83 -1.28 1.81
CA LYS A 96 -9.48 -0.96 1.33
C LYS A 96 -8.52 -2.14 1.51
N LEU A 97 -8.55 -2.81 2.65
CA LEU A 97 -7.71 -3.98 2.92
C LEU A 97 -8.00 -5.12 1.92
N GLN A 98 -9.28 -5.40 1.63
CA GLN A 98 -9.66 -6.38 0.62
C GLN A 98 -9.15 -5.99 -0.77
N THR A 99 -9.31 -4.73 -1.18
CA THR A 99 -8.81 -4.23 -2.46
C THR A 99 -7.29 -4.40 -2.57
N TYR A 100 -6.54 -4.04 -1.54
CA TYR A 100 -5.08 -4.21 -1.52
C TYR A 100 -4.68 -5.68 -1.56
N THR A 101 -5.40 -6.56 -0.86
CA THR A 101 -5.15 -8.01 -0.86
C THR A 101 -5.33 -8.60 -2.26
N THR A 102 -6.43 -8.26 -2.94
CA THR A 102 -6.68 -8.69 -4.32
C THR A 102 -5.62 -8.16 -5.28
N LYS A 103 -5.27 -6.87 -5.19
CA LYS A 103 -4.22 -6.27 -6.03
C LYS A 103 -2.86 -6.93 -5.81
N HIS A 104 -2.51 -7.24 -4.57
CA HIS A 104 -1.27 -7.94 -4.24
C HIS A 104 -1.24 -9.36 -4.83
N GLN A 105 -2.37 -10.10 -4.76
CA GLN A 105 -2.46 -11.43 -5.39
C GLN A 105 -2.31 -11.37 -6.92
N GLN A 106 -2.93 -10.38 -7.57
CA GLN A 106 -2.79 -10.17 -9.02
C GLN A 106 -1.34 -9.87 -9.41
N LEU A 107 -0.69 -8.94 -8.72
CA LEU A 107 0.71 -8.61 -8.97
C LEU A 107 1.65 -9.81 -8.74
N LYS A 108 1.37 -10.63 -7.72
CA LYS A 108 2.13 -11.85 -7.48
C LYS A 108 2.02 -12.83 -8.64
N GLN A 109 0.83 -13.01 -9.21
CA GLN A 109 0.63 -13.87 -10.38
C GLN A 109 1.30 -13.31 -11.63
N GLU A 110 1.24 -12.00 -11.85
CA GLU A 110 1.91 -11.34 -12.98
C GLU A 110 3.43 -11.52 -12.89
N LEU A 111 4.00 -11.37 -11.69
CA LEU A 111 5.43 -11.57 -11.45
C LEU A 111 5.86 -13.02 -11.74
N VAL A 112 5.06 -14.01 -11.31
CA VAL A 112 5.34 -15.42 -11.62
C VAL A 112 5.37 -15.65 -13.13
N LYS A 113 4.36 -15.17 -13.87
CA LYS A 113 4.30 -15.30 -15.33
C LYS A 113 5.49 -14.63 -16.02
N LYS A 114 5.89 -13.44 -15.58
CA LYS A 114 7.07 -12.75 -16.13
C LYS A 114 8.35 -13.52 -15.87
N ASN A 115 8.52 -14.09 -14.66
CA ASN A 115 9.68 -14.92 -14.33
C ASN A 115 9.74 -16.20 -15.17
N GLU A 116 8.61 -16.83 -15.45
CA GLU A 116 8.55 -17.99 -16.36
C GLU A 116 9.02 -17.63 -17.77
N VAL A 117 8.60 -16.48 -18.30
CA VAL A 117 9.06 -15.97 -19.60
C VAL A 117 10.56 -15.69 -19.59
N TYR A 118 11.09 -15.05 -18.54
CA TYR A 118 12.54 -14.82 -18.42
C TYR A 118 13.35 -16.12 -18.34
N ALA A 119 12.86 -17.13 -17.60
CA ALA A 119 13.49 -18.43 -17.54
C ALA A 119 13.52 -19.11 -18.91
N SER A 120 12.41 -19.04 -19.67
CA SER A 120 12.34 -19.56 -21.05
C SER A 120 13.36 -18.87 -21.96
N LEU A 121 13.39 -17.53 -21.97
CA LEU A 121 14.34 -16.76 -22.79
C LEU A 121 15.79 -17.07 -22.44
N THR A 122 16.09 -17.28 -21.17
CA THR A 122 17.45 -17.62 -20.72
C THR A 122 17.86 -18.99 -21.27
N ASN A 123 16.96 -19.98 -21.24
CA ASN A 123 17.20 -21.29 -21.83
C ASN A 123 17.36 -21.21 -23.36
N ASP A 124 16.55 -20.39 -24.04
CA ASP A 124 16.65 -20.21 -25.49
C ASP A 124 18.00 -19.60 -25.88
N ILE A 125 18.46 -18.57 -25.14
CA ILE A 125 19.79 -17.97 -25.34
C ILE A 125 20.89 -19.01 -25.11
N GLN A 126 20.79 -19.82 -24.06
CA GLN A 126 21.77 -20.86 -23.78
C GLN A 126 21.82 -21.90 -24.91
N ASN A 127 20.66 -22.35 -25.40
CA ASN A 127 20.58 -23.30 -26.52
C ASN A 127 21.17 -22.72 -27.81
N LEU A 128 20.86 -21.45 -28.12
CA LEU A 128 21.42 -20.76 -29.28
C LEU A 128 22.94 -20.64 -29.17
N ASN A 129 23.46 -20.22 -28.02
CA ASN A 129 24.91 -20.14 -27.80
C ASN A 129 25.59 -21.51 -27.95
N THR A 130 24.98 -22.59 -27.44
CA THR A 130 25.53 -23.94 -27.65
C THR A 130 25.52 -24.35 -29.11
N THR A 131 24.49 -23.97 -29.87
CA THR A 131 24.37 -24.28 -31.31
C THR A 131 25.39 -23.50 -32.12
N ILE A 132 25.56 -22.21 -31.83
CA ILE A 132 26.56 -21.34 -32.47
C ILE A 132 27.95 -21.88 -32.22
N ASN A 133 28.32 -22.14 -30.95
CA ASN A 133 29.65 -22.66 -30.61
C ASN A 133 29.93 -24.01 -31.30
N PHE A 134 28.93 -24.92 -31.35
CA PHE A 134 29.09 -26.19 -32.04
C PHE A 134 29.33 -25.99 -33.53
N GLN A 135 28.57 -25.09 -34.17
CA GLN A 135 28.70 -24.79 -35.58
C GLN A 135 30.05 -24.12 -35.90
N GLU A 136 30.51 -23.16 -35.07
CA GLU A 136 31.82 -22.52 -35.22
C GLU A 136 32.96 -23.53 -35.10
N ILE A 137 32.91 -24.46 -34.14
CA ILE A 137 33.91 -25.52 -34.00
C ILE A 137 33.91 -26.44 -35.22
N LYS A 138 32.71 -26.81 -35.70
CA LYS A 138 32.58 -27.67 -36.88
C LYS A 138 33.15 -26.98 -38.12
N ASP A 139 32.80 -25.73 -38.35
CA ASP A 139 33.27 -24.94 -39.50
C ASP A 139 34.79 -24.73 -39.43
N LEU A 140 35.34 -24.47 -38.23
CA LEU A 140 36.78 -24.37 -38.02
C LEU A 140 37.50 -25.67 -38.41
N ASN A 141 36.99 -26.81 -37.97
CA ASN A 141 37.57 -28.12 -38.31
C ASN A 141 37.50 -28.41 -39.82
N GLU A 142 36.39 -28.04 -40.48
CA GLU A 142 36.25 -28.20 -41.93
C GLU A 142 37.23 -27.30 -42.69
N VAL A 143 37.40 -26.05 -42.25
CA VAL A 143 38.38 -25.11 -42.82
C VAL A 143 39.79 -25.64 -42.64
N GLU A 144 40.17 -26.06 -41.43
CA GLU A 144 41.50 -26.63 -41.16
C GLU A 144 41.81 -27.87 -42.02
N LEU A 145 40.82 -28.74 -42.22
CA LEU A 145 40.95 -29.91 -43.09
C LEU A 145 41.16 -29.50 -44.56
N LEU A 146 40.38 -28.52 -45.05
CA LEU A 146 40.53 -28.00 -46.42
C LEU A 146 41.88 -27.32 -46.63
N GLU A 147 42.34 -26.52 -45.67
CA GLU A 147 43.67 -25.91 -45.70
C GLU A 147 44.78 -26.97 -45.80
N ALA A 148 44.65 -28.06 -45.04
CA ALA A 148 45.61 -29.17 -45.04
C ALA A 148 45.63 -29.94 -46.38
N ILE A 149 44.46 -30.20 -46.98
CA ILE A 149 44.35 -30.93 -48.26
C ILE A 149 44.83 -30.06 -49.43
N LEU A 150 44.40 -28.81 -49.48
CA LEU A 150 44.71 -27.91 -50.61
C LEU A 150 46.12 -27.32 -50.49
N GLY A 151 46.68 -27.29 -49.27
CA GLY A 151 48.01 -26.77 -48.98
C GLY A 151 48.10 -25.26 -49.13
N PHE A 152 47.03 -24.54 -48.80
CA PHE A 152 47.03 -23.08 -48.71
C PHE A 152 45.99 -22.59 -47.69
N LYS A 153 46.16 -21.38 -47.17
CA LYS A 153 45.29 -20.74 -46.17
C LYS A 153 44.71 -19.43 -46.67
N ILE A 154 43.49 -19.11 -46.28
CA ILE A 154 42.86 -17.80 -46.56
C ILE A 154 42.69 -17.07 -45.25
N GLN A 155 43.30 -15.90 -45.11
CA GLN A 155 43.22 -15.06 -43.93
C GLN A 155 42.51 -13.75 -44.30
N ALA A 156 41.38 -13.48 -43.64
CA ALA A 156 40.78 -12.15 -43.62
C ALA A 156 41.40 -11.36 -42.47
N TYR A 157 41.86 -10.13 -42.73
CA TYR A 157 42.41 -9.28 -41.67
C TYR A 157 41.27 -8.72 -40.81
N ALA A 158 41.36 -8.89 -39.50
CA ALA A 158 40.39 -8.34 -38.55
C ALA A 158 40.42 -6.79 -38.50
N ASP A 159 41.58 -6.19 -38.82
CA ASP A 159 41.80 -4.74 -38.69
C ASP A 159 41.72 -3.97 -40.02
N GLU A 160 41.72 -4.67 -41.16
CA GLU A 160 41.62 -4.08 -42.50
C GLU A 160 40.42 -4.70 -43.22
N SER A 161 39.27 -4.02 -43.15
CA SER A 161 37.96 -4.45 -43.67
C SER A 161 37.91 -4.77 -45.18
N HIS A 162 39.04 -4.66 -45.88
CA HIS A 162 39.11 -4.78 -47.33
C HIS A 162 40.32 -5.58 -47.84
N ALA A 163 41.03 -6.35 -47.01
CA ALA A 163 42.16 -7.16 -47.46
C ALA A 163 41.94 -8.66 -47.22
N VAL A 164 42.17 -9.48 -48.26
CA VAL A 164 42.15 -10.95 -48.19
C VAL A 164 43.52 -11.49 -48.55
N LYS A 165 44.10 -12.33 -47.70
CA LYS A 165 45.43 -12.92 -47.89
C LYS A 165 45.34 -14.41 -48.19
N PHE A 166 45.97 -14.85 -49.26
CA PHE A 166 46.16 -16.24 -49.67
C PHE A 166 47.60 -16.66 -49.37
N VAL A 167 47.79 -17.63 -48.48
CA VAL A 167 49.11 -18.11 -48.04
C VAL A 167 49.35 -19.51 -48.60
N PHE A 168 50.34 -19.68 -49.47
CA PHE A 168 50.64 -20.96 -50.13
C PHE A 168 51.86 -21.70 -49.52
N ASP A 169 52.73 -20.96 -48.84
CA ASP A 169 53.92 -21.44 -48.12
C ASP A 169 54.17 -20.49 -46.93
N PRO A 170 54.83 -20.87 -45.82
CA PRO A 170 55.11 -19.96 -44.71
C PRO A 170 55.83 -18.67 -45.13
N ASN A 171 56.49 -18.70 -46.29
CA ASN A 171 57.19 -17.55 -46.83
C ASN A 171 56.58 -16.95 -48.10
N GLY A 172 55.53 -17.54 -48.67
CA GLY A 172 54.97 -17.16 -49.96
C GLY A 172 53.47 -16.88 -49.89
N TYR A 173 53.07 -15.63 -50.13
CA TYR A 173 51.67 -15.23 -50.05
C TYR A 173 51.29 -14.14 -51.06
N ILE A 174 49.99 -14.07 -51.34
CA ILE A 174 49.34 -13.02 -52.11
C ILE A 174 48.31 -12.33 -51.24
N THR A 175 48.34 -11.00 -51.22
CA THR A 175 47.32 -10.17 -50.59
C THR A 175 46.52 -9.46 -51.67
N ILE A 176 45.19 -9.57 -51.59
CA ILE A 176 44.24 -8.85 -52.43
C ILE A 176 43.69 -7.71 -51.60
N ASN A 177 43.97 -6.48 -52.02
CA ASN A 177 43.42 -5.28 -51.42
C ASN A 177 42.22 -4.82 -52.24
N THR A 178 41.10 -4.63 -51.56
CA THR A 178 39.85 -4.16 -52.15
C THR A 178 39.48 -2.78 -51.60
N LYS A 179 38.62 -2.06 -52.31
CA LYS A 179 37.96 -0.83 -51.84
C LYS A 179 36.65 -0.71 -52.58
N GLU A 180 35.55 -0.52 -51.87
CA GLU A 180 34.21 -0.36 -52.48
C GLU A 180 33.87 -1.49 -53.49
N ASN A 181 34.22 -2.73 -53.16
CA ASN A 181 34.06 -3.93 -53.99
C ASN A 181 34.88 -3.95 -55.30
N LEU A 182 35.83 -3.03 -55.49
CA LEU A 182 36.80 -3.05 -56.57
C LEU A 182 38.14 -3.59 -56.08
N ILE A 183 38.80 -4.40 -56.91
CA ILE A 183 40.17 -4.85 -56.66
C ILE A 183 41.10 -3.66 -56.91
N VAL A 184 41.73 -3.17 -55.86
CA VAL A 184 42.61 -2.00 -55.91
C VAL A 184 44.02 -2.42 -56.26
N ASP A 185 44.49 -3.51 -55.64
CA ASP A 185 45.87 -3.95 -55.79
C ASP A 185 46.02 -5.44 -55.45
N ILE A 186 47.01 -6.08 -56.08
CA ILE A 186 47.46 -7.43 -55.73
C ILE A 186 48.94 -7.34 -55.35
N GLN A 187 49.22 -7.63 -54.09
CA GLN A 187 50.57 -7.65 -53.56
C GLN A 187 51.04 -9.10 -53.40
N CYS A 188 52.18 -9.42 -54.00
CA CYS A 188 52.80 -10.75 -53.90
C CYS A 188 54.10 -10.61 -53.11
N LEU A 189 54.26 -11.35 -52.02
CA LEU A 189 55.51 -11.38 -51.26
C LEU A 189 56.17 -12.76 -51.37
N LYS A 190 57.45 -12.71 -51.77
CA LYS A 190 58.37 -13.80 -52.12
C LYS A 190 58.00 -14.57 -53.40
N VAL A 191 58.73 -14.24 -54.46
CA VAL A 191 58.83 -15.03 -55.70
C VAL A 191 60.13 -15.83 -55.54
N SER A 192 60.03 -17.16 -55.47
CA SER A 192 61.23 -18.02 -55.62
C SER A 192 61.91 -17.68 -56.95
N HIS A 193 63.22 -17.89 -57.09
CA HIS A 193 64.04 -17.39 -58.20
C HIS A 193 63.75 -18.05 -59.56
N GLY A 194 62.54 -17.84 -60.08
CA GLY A 194 62.04 -18.28 -61.38
C GLY A 194 61.26 -17.15 -62.05
N LYS A 195 61.34 -17.06 -63.38
CA LYS A 195 60.59 -16.08 -64.16
C LYS A 195 59.14 -16.57 -64.24
N ALA A 196 58.24 -15.99 -63.45
CA ALA A 196 56.83 -16.39 -63.46
C ALA A 196 56.22 -16.23 -64.87
N ALA A 197 55.45 -17.22 -65.32
CA ALA A 197 54.84 -17.24 -66.65
C ALA A 197 53.70 -16.22 -66.82
N ILE A 198 53.10 -15.79 -65.70
CA ILE A 198 51.97 -14.85 -65.63
C ILE A 198 52.36 -13.57 -64.89
N THR A 199 51.77 -12.45 -65.29
CA THR A 199 51.97 -11.12 -64.70
C THR A 199 50.91 -10.80 -63.65
N LYS A 200 51.18 -9.82 -62.78
CA LYS A 200 50.21 -9.34 -61.78
C LYS A 200 48.91 -8.82 -62.41
N ASN A 201 48.99 -8.19 -63.58
CA ASN A 201 47.81 -7.67 -64.29
C ASN A 201 46.92 -8.81 -64.80
N GLU A 202 47.50 -9.91 -65.28
CA GLU A 202 46.73 -11.09 -65.71
C GLU A 202 46.03 -11.77 -64.52
N LEU A 203 46.67 -11.81 -63.34
CA LEU A 203 46.03 -12.26 -62.10
C LEU A 203 44.84 -11.36 -61.70
N GLN A 204 44.96 -10.04 -61.85
CA GLN A 204 43.84 -9.11 -61.62
C GLN A 204 42.68 -9.35 -62.59
N VAL A 205 42.96 -9.63 -63.87
CA VAL A 205 41.93 -9.94 -64.87
C VAL A 205 41.20 -11.24 -64.53
N LEU A 206 41.91 -12.27 -64.05
CA LEU A 206 41.27 -13.54 -63.62
C LEU A 206 40.27 -13.32 -62.48
N LEU A 207 40.61 -12.48 -61.50
CA LEU A 207 39.70 -12.12 -60.42
C LEU A 207 38.54 -11.24 -60.89
N ALA A 208 38.78 -10.26 -61.76
CA ALA A 208 37.74 -9.40 -62.31
C ALA A 208 36.69 -10.18 -63.11
N ASN A 209 37.10 -11.31 -63.70
CA ASN A 209 36.22 -12.24 -64.43
C ASN A 209 35.59 -13.32 -63.53
N ASN A 210 35.70 -13.21 -62.20
CA ASN A 210 35.22 -14.18 -61.21
C ASN A 210 35.78 -15.61 -61.40
N ASN A 211 36.95 -15.76 -62.03
CA ASN A 211 37.58 -17.06 -62.23
C ASN A 211 38.51 -17.42 -61.06
N TYR A 212 37.92 -17.61 -59.87
CA TYR A 212 38.66 -17.82 -58.62
C TYR A 212 39.53 -19.07 -58.63
N LYS A 213 39.08 -20.15 -59.28
CA LYS A 213 39.84 -21.40 -59.34
C LYS A 213 41.13 -21.23 -60.13
N GLU A 214 41.04 -20.67 -61.33
CA GLU A 214 42.21 -20.41 -62.17
C GLU A 214 43.14 -19.39 -61.51
N PHE A 215 42.56 -18.34 -60.91
CA PHE A 215 43.31 -17.37 -60.13
C PHE A 215 44.15 -18.03 -59.03
N ILE A 216 43.58 -18.92 -58.22
CA ILE A 216 44.31 -19.62 -57.13
C ILE A 216 45.45 -20.49 -57.70
N ILE A 217 45.21 -21.20 -58.80
CA ILE A 217 46.21 -22.05 -59.46
C ILE A 217 47.39 -21.22 -59.97
N GLU A 218 47.11 -20.17 -60.73
CA GLU A 218 48.14 -19.30 -61.31
C GLU A 218 48.87 -18.48 -60.23
N SER A 219 48.15 -18.04 -59.19
CA SER A 219 48.73 -17.40 -58.01
C SER A 219 49.73 -18.31 -57.29
N ARG A 220 49.39 -19.59 -57.14
CA ARG A 220 50.29 -20.58 -56.53
C ARG A 220 51.55 -20.79 -57.37
N LYS A 221 51.41 -20.95 -58.69
CA LYS A 221 52.56 -21.07 -59.61
C LYS A 221 53.45 -19.84 -59.55
N TYR A 222 52.84 -18.65 -59.56
CA TYR A 222 53.54 -17.37 -59.46
C TYR A 222 54.39 -17.24 -58.19
N VAL A 223 53.83 -17.61 -57.03
CA VAL A 223 54.53 -17.56 -55.72
C VAL A 223 55.62 -18.63 -55.63
N LEU A 224 55.34 -19.84 -56.12
CA LEU A 224 56.27 -20.97 -56.05
C LEU A 224 57.31 -21.02 -57.19
N GLY A 225 57.19 -20.16 -58.20
CA GLY A 225 58.13 -20.06 -59.34
C GLY A 225 58.08 -21.27 -60.28
N GLN A 226 56.90 -21.86 -60.44
CA GLN A 226 56.63 -23.05 -61.26
C GLN A 226 55.99 -22.70 -62.61
#